data_AF-A0A7W1RQJ7-F1
#
_entry.id   AF-A0A7W1RQJ7-F1
#
_cell.length_a   1.000
_cell.length_b   1.000
_cell.length_c   1.000
_cell.angle_alpha   90.00
_cell.angle_beta   90.00
_cell.angle_gamma   90.00
#
_symmetry.space_group_name_H-M   'P 1'
#
loop_
_entity.id
_entity.type
_entity.pdbx_description
1 polymer ?
#
loop_
_entity_poly.entity_id
_entity_poly.type
_entity_poly.pdbx_seq_one_letter_code
_entity_poly.pdbx_strand_id
1 'polypeptide(L)'
;AGATAAALYVLMHGVAKSALFLIAGAVTEATGGEDSLRRLGGLWRSMPILAAAGFVAVAAVAALPLTLGFFADELFFKAALARGPVPTLVAVVVATLTFVYMFRFWARLFLGPRETDATPLPLGLVLPPVLLALVLLVGGLAVGPFEKLAEAAGAASLGAPAPAAAAYHLDLRATNLLALATFLLGGAGLWLEPRLSRTASALAALGGRIGPERLYAIGLRGLNRLSDRIHDIEVRDLRTRVAAVILPGAGLILLGALITPTDGRFRIGSVSLDDLGLVAGLMGVGAAALAATRPKEHLPLALTLSAAGFALAAVYALLGAPDVALVAVLVEITLSLVFIATLGRLPRGVLRREADLTLSRGRRVRDAFVGAAAGLSAFFVVWSITSAPSPRQPVAADLISRTDDAHAKDVVTAILADFRALDTLGEITVLAIALVGLATLFGPRQPA
;
A
#
# COMPACT_ATOMS: atom_id res chain seq x y z
N ALA A 1 19.97 19.64 -30.82
CA ALA A 1 21.23 19.29 -30.11
C ALA A 1 21.00 18.29 -28.98
N GLY A 2 20.43 18.66 -27.82
CA GLY A 2 20.28 17.74 -26.68
C GLY A 2 19.40 16.50 -26.95
N ALA A 3 18.25 16.67 -27.61
CA ALA A 3 17.39 15.54 -27.98
C ALA A 3 18.05 14.61 -29.01
N THR A 4 18.73 15.19 -30.01
CA THR A 4 19.53 14.46 -31.01
C THR A 4 20.67 13.68 -30.34
N ALA A 5 21.37 14.29 -29.39
CA ALA A 5 22.42 13.65 -28.59
C ALA A 5 21.86 12.45 -27.83
N ALA A 6 20.71 12.61 -27.16
CA ALA A 6 20.05 11.53 -26.43
C ALA A 6 19.62 10.38 -27.37
N ALA A 7 19.06 10.70 -28.55
CA ALA A 7 18.67 9.70 -29.53
C ALA A 7 19.87 8.92 -30.09
N LEU A 8 20.95 9.62 -30.46
CA LEU A 8 22.18 8.99 -30.93
C LEU A 8 22.82 8.14 -29.83
N TYR A 9 22.81 8.63 -28.59
CA TYR A 9 23.31 7.89 -27.42
C TYR A 9 22.49 6.61 -27.19
N VAL A 10 21.15 6.66 -27.22
CA VAL A 10 20.30 5.47 -27.07
C VAL A 10 20.57 4.45 -28.17
N LEU A 11 20.69 4.90 -29.41
CA LEU A 11 21.00 4.02 -30.56
C LEU A 11 22.35 3.32 -30.38
N MET A 12 23.40 4.09 -30.13
CA MET A 12 24.75 3.57 -29.89
C MET A 12 24.80 2.65 -28.66
N HIS A 13 24.21 3.09 -27.54
CA HIS A 13 24.19 2.36 -26.28
C HIS A 13 23.44 1.04 -26.42
N GLY A 14 22.31 1.01 -27.12
CA GLY A 14 21.55 -0.20 -27.40
C GLY A 14 22.40 -1.23 -28.15
N VAL A 15 23.01 -0.83 -29.28
CA VAL A 15 23.86 -1.71 -30.09
C VAL A 15 25.07 -2.20 -29.29
N ALA A 16 25.76 -1.30 -28.57
CA ALA A 16 26.94 -1.65 -27.79
C ALA A 16 26.63 -2.55 -26.59
N LYS A 17 25.57 -2.26 -25.82
CA LYS A 17 25.16 -3.13 -24.71
C LYS A 17 24.69 -4.49 -25.20
N SER A 18 23.93 -4.56 -26.30
CA SER A 18 23.55 -5.85 -26.90
C SER A 18 24.78 -6.68 -27.28
N ALA A 19 25.79 -6.07 -27.91
CA ALA A 19 27.05 -6.76 -28.21
C ALA A 19 27.75 -7.26 -26.93
N LEU A 20 27.86 -6.43 -25.90
CA LEU A 20 28.51 -6.78 -24.64
C LEU A 20 27.79 -7.88 -23.86
N PHE A 21 26.44 -7.88 -23.84
CA PHE A 21 25.65 -8.95 -23.22
C PHE A 21 25.82 -10.28 -23.97
N LEU A 22 25.80 -10.24 -25.31
CA LEU A 22 26.04 -11.43 -26.13
C LEU A 22 27.45 -11.98 -25.94
N ILE A 23 28.46 -11.11 -25.81
CA ILE A 23 29.84 -11.52 -25.53
C ILE A 23 29.96 -12.13 -24.13
N ALA A 24 29.34 -11.51 -23.11
CA ALA A 24 29.35 -12.07 -21.76
C ALA A 24 28.70 -13.47 -21.75
N GLY A 25 27.54 -13.63 -22.39
CA GLY A 25 26.87 -14.93 -22.51
C GLY A 25 27.68 -15.95 -23.29
N ALA A 26 28.31 -15.55 -24.40
CA ALA A 26 29.18 -16.41 -25.20
C ALA A 26 30.40 -16.88 -24.38
N VAL A 27 31.02 -15.98 -23.61
CA VAL A 27 32.14 -16.36 -22.72
C VAL A 27 31.69 -17.31 -21.63
N THR A 28 30.57 -17.03 -20.94
CA THR A 28 30.02 -17.92 -19.91
C THR A 28 29.72 -19.32 -20.46
N GLU A 29 29.15 -19.42 -21.65
CA GLU A 29 28.91 -20.71 -22.33
C GLU A 29 30.24 -21.43 -22.64
N ALA A 30 31.21 -20.71 -23.21
CA ALA A 30 32.50 -21.28 -23.57
C ALA A 30 33.30 -21.80 -22.37
N THR A 31 33.12 -21.18 -21.19
CA THR A 31 33.82 -21.52 -19.94
C THR A 31 33.00 -22.42 -19.01
N GLY A 32 31.91 -23.05 -19.49
CA GLY A 32 31.14 -24.03 -18.72
C GLY A 32 30.29 -23.44 -17.59
N GLY A 33 29.75 -22.23 -17.78
CA GLY A 33 28.86 -21.57 -16.81
C GLY A 33 29.55 -20.68 -15.79
N GLU A 34 30.86 -20.42 -15.95
CA GLU A 34 31.59 -19.51 -15.07
C GLU A 34 31.07 -18.06 -15.21
N ASP A 35 30.54 -17.51 -14.10
CA ASP A 35 29.92 -16.19 -14.01
C ASP A 35 30.79 -15.17 -13.24
N SER A 36 31.86 -15.63 -12.58
CA SER A 36 32.71 -14.78 -11.77
C SER A 36 33.86 -14.20 -12.60
N LEU A 37 33.82 -12.87 -12.78
CA LEU A 37 34.92 -12.08 -13.33
C LEU A 37 36.28 -12.26 -12.62
N ARG A 38 36.30 -12.86 -11.41
CA ARG A 38 37.55 -13.16 -10.70
C ARG A 38 38.22 -14.44 -11.17
N ARG A 39 37.45 -15.37 -11.73
CA ARG A 39 37.90 -16.68 -12.19
C ARG A 39 38.11 -16.73 -13.70
N LEU A 40 37.75 -15.67 -14.42
CA LEU A 40 37.96 -15.50 -15.85
C LEU A 40 39.24 -14.69 -16.12
N GLY A 41 39.94 -15.03 -17.22
CA GLY A 41 41.15 -14.32 -17.65
C GLY A 41 41.84 -14.97 -18.84
N GLY A 42 42.59 -14.17 -19.62
CA GLY A 42 43.48 -14.66 -20.68
C GLY A 42 42.80 -15.25 -21.93
N LEU A 43 41.52 -14.95 -22.16
CA LEU A 43 40.72 -15.53 -23.25
C LEU A 43 41.00 -14.94 -24.64
N TRP A 44 41.84 -13.91 -24.78
CA TRP A 44 42.17 -13.32 -26.09
C TRP A 44 42.73 -14.35 -27.07
N ARG A 45 43.51 -15.33 -26.60
CA ARG A 45 44.10 -16.36 -27.47
C ARG A 45 43.12 -17.47 -27.86
N SER A 46 42.15 -17.79 -27.01
CA SER A 46 41.15 -18.82 -27.29
C SER A 46 39.98 -18.29 -28.12
N MET A 47 39.63 -17.01 -27.98
CA MET A 47 38.46 -16.40 -28.62
C MET A 47 38.77 -15.02 -29.22
N PRO A 48 39.75 -14.89 -30.12
CA PRO A 48 40.26 -13.60 -30.60
C PRO A 48 39.19 -12.75 -31.30
N ILE A 49 38.26 -13.39 -32.02
CA ILE A 49 37.17 -12.69 -32.72
C ILE A 49 36.21 -12.02 -31.73
N LEU A 50 35.80 -12.73 -30.68
CA LEU A 50 34.95 -12.17 -29.63
C LEU A 50 35.69 -11.11 -28.81
N ALA A 51 36.99 -11.30 -28.59
CA ALA A 51 37.82 -10.32 -27.90
C ALA A 51 37.91 -9.00 -28.69
N ALA A 52 38.10 -9.07 -30.01
CA ALA A 52 38.11 -7.90 -30.88
C ALA A 52 36.73 -7.22 -30.96
N ALA A 53 35.66 -8.00 -31.16
CA ALA A 53 34.29 -7.47 -31.16
C ALA A 53 33.94 -6.79 -29.81
N GLY A 54 34.35 -7.41 -28.70
CA GLY A 54 34.17 -6.84 -27.36
C GLY A 54 34.98 -5.59 -27.12
N PHE A 55 36.19 -5.50 -27.70
CA PHE A 55 36.99 -4.30 -27.64
C PHE A 55 36.29 -3.15 -28.36
N VAL A 56 35.77 -3.38 -29.57
CA VAL A 56 35.01 -2.37 -30.32
C VAL A 56 33.75 -1.93 -29.56
N ALA A 57 33.02 -2.87 -28.96
CA ALA A 57 31.83 -2.54 -28.17
C ALA A 57 32.17 -1.74 -26.90
N VAL A 58 33.22 -2.11 -26.16
CA VAL A 58 33.73 -1.33 -25.03
C VAL A 58 34.24 0.03 -25.48
N ALA A 59 34.95 0.11 -26.60
CA ALA A 59 35.45 1.34 -27.15
C ALA A 59 34.32 2.29 -27.54
N ALA A 60 33.20 1.77 -28.05
CA ALA A 60 32.00 2.56 -28.31
C ALA A 60 31.38 3.11 -27.01
N VAL A 61 31.19 2.29 -25.97
CA VAL A 61 30.64 2.79 -24.69
C VAL A 61 31.60 3.77 -24.00
N ALA A 62 32.91 3.59 -24.19
CA ALA A 62 33.96 4.48 -23.69
C ALA A 62 34.26 5.66 -24.62
N ALA A 63 33.48 5.84 -25.70
CA ALA A 63 33.56 6.93 -26.66
C ALA A 63 34.93 7.13 -27.34
N LEU A 64 35.68 6.06 -27.57
CA LEU A 64 36.95 6.15 -28.29
C LEU A 64 36.75 6.56 -29.75
N PRO A 65 37.71 7.29 -30.35
CA PRO A 65 37.69 7.61 -31.78
C PRO A 65 37.51 6.36 -32.64
N LEU A 66 36.94 6.55 -33.85
CA LEU A 66 36.58 5.48 -34.80
C LEU A 66 35.35 4.65 -34.41
N THR A 67 34.69 4.97 -33.29
CA THR A 67 33.43 4.31 -32.91
C THR A 67 32.27 5.31 -32.95
N LEU A 68 31.05 4.80 -33.15
CA LEU A 68 29.84 5.61 -33.08
C LEU A 68 29.68 6.33 -31.73
N GLY A 69 30.27 5.76 -30.67
CA GLY A 69 30.26 6.33 -29.32
C GLY A 69 30.96 7.68 -29.19
N PHE A 70 32.01 7.91 -29.98
CA PHE A 70 32.72 9.20 -29.99
C PHE A 70 31.77 10.36 -30.28
N PHE A 71 30.93 10.22 -31.30
CA PHE A 71 29.95 11.25 -31.68
C PHE A 71 28.82 11.40 -30.66
N ALA A 72 28.39 10.29 -30.04
CA ALA A 72 27.37 10.33 -29.00
C ALA A 72 27.85 11.16 -27.79
N ASP A 73 29.08 10.94 -27.33
CA ASP A 73 29.67 11.69 -26.22
C ASP A 73 30.07 13.12 -26.61
N GLU A 74 30.52 13.37 -27.85
CA GLU A 74 30.77 14.74 -28.34
C GLU A 74 29.49 15.59 -28.23
N LEU A 75 28.36 15.07 -28.70
CA LEU A 75 27.07 15.75 -28.61
C LEU A 75 26.58 15.85 -27.16
N PHE A 76 26.84 14.85 -26.33
CA PHE A 76 26.53 14.88 -24.89
C PHE A 76 27.32 15.96 -24.16
N PHE A 77 28.64 16.05 -24.36
CA PHE A 77 29.48 17.10 -23.81
C PHE A 77 29.09 18.49 -24.31
N LYS A 78 28.73 18.61 -25.60
CA LYS A 78 28.21 19.87 -26.16
C LYS A 78 26.92 20.30 -25.44
N ALA A 79 26.02 19.36 -25.18
CA ALA A 79 24.79 19.62 -24.44
C ALA A 79 25.04 19.97 -22.97
N ALA A 80 26.00 19.30 -22.31
CA ALA A 80 26.38 19.57 -20.93
C ALA A 80 27.03 20.96 -20.78
N LEU A 81 27.93 21.33 -21.69
CA LEU A 81 28.56 22.66 -21.76
C LEU A 81 27.51 23.77 -21.87
N ALA A 82 26.51 23.58 -22.71
CA ALA A 82 25.42 24.55 -22.87
C ALA A 82 24.57 24.73 -21.59
N ARG A 83 24.58 23.76 -20.67
CA ARG A 83 23.86 23.83 -19.38
C ARG A 83 24.71 24.39 -18.24
N GLY A 84 26.02 24.53 -18.42
CA GLY A 84 26.93 25.15 -17.46
C GLY A 84 27.99 24.21 -16.87
N PRO A 85 28.80 24.71 -15.91
CA PRO A 85 30.00 24.01 -15.45
C PRO A 85 29.70 22.76 -14.61
N VAL A 86 28.64 22.78 -13.79
CA VAL A 86 28.30 21.63 -12.93
C VAL A 86 27.87 20.41 -13.75
N PRO A 87 26.91 20.51 -14.70
CA PRO A 87 26.58 19.38 -15.59
C PRO A 87 27.77 18.89 -16.41
N THR A 88 28.64 19.80 -16.85
CA THR A 88 29.86 19.44 -17.60
C THR A 88 30.83 18.63 -16.74
N LEU A 89 31.09 19.06 -15.51
CA LEU A 89 31.94 18.32 -14.57
C LEU A 89 31.36 16.92 -14.29
N VAL A 90 30.05 16.83 -14.04
CA VAL A 90 29.37 15.55 -13.82
C VAL A 90 29.48 14.65 -15.05
N ALA A 91 29.28 15.20 -16.26
CA ALA A 91 29.42 14.47 -17.52
C ALA A 91 30.83 13.86 -17.67
N VAL A 92 31.89 14.66 -17.43
CA VAL A 92 33.28 14.18 -17.50
C VAL A 92 33.55 13.09 -16.48
N VAL A 93 33.10 13.27 -15.23
CA VAL A 93 33.28 12.27 -14.16
C VAL A 93 32.57 10.96 -14.51
N VAL A 94 31.32 11.01 -14.98
CA VAL A 94 30.55 9.83 -15.38
C VAL A 94 31.16 9.13 -16.59
N ALA A 95 31.60 9.89 -17.60
CA ALA A 95 32.29 9.34 -18.77
C ALA A 95 33.63 8.70 -18.38
N THR A 96 34.38 9.32 -17.46
CA THR A 96 35.63 8.78 -16.92
C THR A 96 35.41 7.46 -16.18
N LEU A 97 34.43 7.41 -15.28
CA LEU A 97 34.06 6.17 -14.60
C LEU A 97 33.65 5.10 -15.61
N THR A 98 32.91 5.50 -16.66
CA THR A 98 32.47 4.61 -17.73
C THR A 98 33.62 3.99 -18.48
N PHE A 99 34.59 4.82 -18.88
CA PHE A 99 35.84 4.36 -19.47
C PHE A 99 36.53 3.34 -18.58
N VAL A 100 36.75 3.66 -17.29
CA VAL A 100 37.46 2.78 -16.33
C VAL A 100 36.77 1.43 -16.19
N TYR A 101 35.45 1.40 -15.91
CA TYR A 101 34.78 0.13 -15.60
C TYR A 101 34.58 -0.75 -16.85
N MET A 102 34.36 -0.15 -18.03
CA MET A 102 34.22 -0.88 -19.30
C MET A 102 35.54 -1.49 -19.75
N PHE A 103 36.63 -0.72 -19.71
CA PHE A 103 37.97 -1.23 -20.03
C PHE A 103 38.43 -2.30 -19.04
N ARG A 104 38.17 -2.10 -17.75
CA ARG A 104 38.45 -3.12 -16.73
C ARG A 104 37.68 -4.40 -16.99
N PHE A 105 36.40 -4.32 -17.34
CA PHE A 105 35.58 -5.49 -17.69
C PHE A 105 36.21 -6.28 -18.85
N TRP A 106 36.52 -5.60 -19.96
CA TRP A 106 37.11 -6.24 -21.12
C TRP A 106 38.52 -6.81 -20.86
N ALA A 107 39.37 -6.04 -20.18
CA ALA A 107 40.72 -6.47 -19.84
C ALA A 107 40.72 -7.68 -18.90
N ARG A 108 39.82 -7.74 -17.91
CA ARG A 108 39.67 -8.89 -17.02
C ARG A 108 39.20 -10.15 -17.75
N LEU A 109 38.38 -9.99 -18.78
CA LEU A 109 37.85 -11.12 -19.55
C LEU A 109 38.91 -11.72 -20.49
N PHE A 110 39.64 -10.87 -21.22
CA PHE A 110 40.46 -11.32 -22.34
C PHE A 110 41.98 -11.22 -22.11
N LEU A 111 42.44 -10.30 -21.26
CA LEU A 111 43.87 -10.12 -20.97
C LEU A 111 44.25 -10.84 -19.66
N GLY A 112 45.54 -10.80 -19.32
CA GLY A 112 46.08 -11.43 -18.13
C GLY A 112 46.41 -12.93 -18.30
N PRO A 113 46.74 -13.62 -17.20
CA PRO A 113 46.98 -15.07 -17.23
C PRO A 113 45.69 -15.81 -17.60
N ARG A 114 45.86 -16.97 -18.23
CA ARG A 114 44.73 -17.86 -18.55
C ARG A 114 44.27 -18.55 -17.26
N GLU A 115 43.06 -18.21 -16.82
CA GLU A 115 42.46 -18.74 -15.58
C GLU A 115 41.43 -19.85 -15.86
N THR A 116 40.89 -19.91 -17.08
CA THR A 116 39.89 -20.91 -17.48
C THR A 116 40.11 -21.37 -18.92
N ASP A 117 39.86 -22.65 -19.18
CA ASP A 117 39.82 -23.17 -20.54
C ASP A 117 38.48 -22.84 -21.20
N ALA A 118 38.55 -22.41 -22.46
CA ALA A 118 37.38 -22.11 -23.28
C ALA A 118 37.19 -23.20 -24.34
N THR A 119 35.95 -23.68 -24.45
CA THR A 119 35.52 -24.59 -25.51
C THR A 119 35.20 -23.81 -26.79
N PRO A 120 35.39 -24.41 -27.99
CA PRO A 120 35.00 -23.78 -29.24
C PRO A 120 33.49 -23.52 -29.29
N LEU A 121 33.11 -22.29 -29.65
CA LEU A 121 31.70 -21.92 -29.78
C LEU A 121 31.17 -22.11 -31.21
N PRO A 122 29.88 -22.44 -31.37
CA PRO A 122 29.22 -22.39 -32.67
C PRO A 122 29.15 -20.96 -33.21
N LEU A 123 29.20 -20.82 -34.54
CA LEU A 123 29.15 -19.52 -35.22
C LEU A 123 27.91 -18.70 -34.87
N GLY A 124 26.78 -19.35 -34.54
CA GLY A 124 25.55 -18.67 -34.12
C GLY A 124 25.69 -17.83 -32.86
N LEU A 125 26.65 -18.14 -31.97
CA LEU A 125 26.94 -17.35 -30.77
C LEU A 125 28.00 -16.27 -31.01
N VAL A 126 28.85 -16.44 -32.01
CA VAL A 126 29.96 -15.51 -32.33
C VAL A 126 29.52 -14.43 -33.30
N LEU A 127 28.71 -14.77 -34.31
CA LEU A 127 28.37 -13.88 -35.41
C LEU A 127 27.54 -12.65 -34.97
N PRO A 128 26.50 -12.77 -34.13
CA PRO A 128 25.70 -11.61 -33.72
C PRO A 128 26.51 -10.49 -33.02
N PRO A 129 27.33 -10.73 -31.99
CA PRO A 129 28.11 -9.66 -31.37
C PRO A 129 29.15 -9.05 -32.33
N VAL A 130 29.70 -9.84 -33.26
CA VAL A 130 30.62 -9.33 -34.29
C VAL A 130 29.92 -8.36 -35.24
N LEU A 131 28.70 -8.70 -35.71
CA LEU A 131 27.92 -7.81 -36.56
C LEU A 131 27.55 -6.51 -35.85
N LEU A 132 27.17 -6.57 -34.57
CA LEU A 132 26.88 -5.38 -33.78
C LEU A 132 28.14 -4.52 -33.55
N ALA A 133 29.29 -5.14 -33.28
CA ALA A 133 30.56 -4.43 -33.21
C ALA A 133 30.92 -3.76 -34.54
N LEU A 134 30.66 -4.43 -35.68
CA LEU A 134 30.87 -3.86 -37.00
C LEU A 134 29.97 -2.64 -37.23
N VAL A 135 28.70 -2.67 -36.81
CA VAL A 135 27.79 -1.51 -36.88
C VAL A 135 28.36 -0.32 -36.09
N LEU A 136 28.93 -0.55 -34.91
CA LEU A 136 29.55 0.52 -34.10
C LEU A 136 30.79 1.12 -34.75
N LEU A 137 31.61 0.27 -35.39
CA LEU A 137 32.80 0.69 -36.12
C LEU A 137 32.43 1.46 -37.39
N VAL A 138 31.50 0.93 -38.19
CA VAL A 138 30.99 1.59 -39.40
C VAL A 138 30.32 2.92 -39.04
N GLY A 139 29.56 2.99 -37.95
CA GLY A 139 28.97 4.23 -37.48
C GLY A 139 30.01 5.26 -37.01
N GLY A 140 31.18 4.81 -36.56
CA GLY A 140 32.31 5.68 -36.26
C GLY A 140 33.05 6.20 -37.50
N LEU A 141 33.00 5.47 -38.62
CA LEU A 141 33.60 5.89 -39.90
C LEU A 141 32.62 6.72 -40.75
N ALA A 142 31.33 6.39 -40.69
CA ALA A 142 30.26 6.98 -41.48
C ALA A 142 29.05 7.28 -40.57
N VAL A 143 29.12 8.38 -39.82
CA VAL A 143 28.08 8.76 -38.84
C VAL A 143 26.78 9.24 -39.49
N GLY A 144 26.83 9.76 -40.73
CA GLY A 144 25.71 10.44 -41.39
C GLY A 144 24.35 9.71 -41.36
N PRO A 145 24.26 8.39 -41.67
CA PRO A 145 23.00 7.65 -41.56
C PRO A 145 22.45 7.59 -40.13
N PHE A 146 23.32 7.38 -39.15
CA PHE A 146 22.97 7.32 -37.73
C PHE A 146 22.56 8.69 -37.19
N GLU A 147 23.25 9.74 -37.63
CA GLU A 147 22.93 11.13 -37.33
C GLU A 147 21.55 11.51 -37.86
N LYS A 148 21.25 11.25 -39.13
CA LYS A 148 19.93 11.53 -39.72
C LYS A 148 18.80 10.84 -38.96
N LEU A 149 19.02 9.58 -38.55
CA LEU A 149 18.06 8.84 -37.75
C LEU A 149 17.87 9.50 -36.36
N ALA A 150 18.96 9.90 -35.72
CA ALA A 150 18.92 10.60 -34.43
C ALA A 150 18.28 11.99 -34.53
N GLU A 151 18.50 12.73 -35.62
CA GLU A 151 17.86 14.02 -35.90
C GLU A 151 16.36 13.86 -36.09
N ALA A 152 15.92 12.87 -36.86
CA ALA A 152 14.51 12.57 -37.05
C ALA A 152 13.84 12.23 -35.70
N ALA A 153 14.47 11.38 -34.89
CA ALA A 153 13.97 11.03 -33.55
C ALA A 153 13.97 12.24 -32.60
N GLY A 154 15.02 13.06 -32.64
CA GLY A 154 15.12 14.29 -31.84
C GLY A 154 14.07 15.33 -32.23
N ALA A 155 13.82 15.49 -33.53
CA ALA A 155 12.82 16.40 -34.06
C ALA A 155 11.40 15.95 -33.71
N ALA A 156 11.11 14.65 -33.83
CA ALA A 156 9.84 14.08 -33.38
C ALA A 156 9.62 14.28 -31.88
N SER A 157 10.67 14.14 -31.07
CA SER A 157 10.58 14.30 -29.61
C SER A 157 10.38 15.75 -29.16
N LEU A 158 10.93 16.73 -29.90
CA LEU A 158 10.84 18.15 -29.57
C LEU A 158 9.71 18.90 -30.30
N GLY A 159 9.16 18.32 -31.36
CA GLY A 159 8.23 19.02 -32.26
C GLY A 159 8.90 20.14 -33.07
N ALA A 160 10.23 20.16 -33.17
CA ALA A 160 10.99 21.20 -33.87
C ALA A 160 12.30 20.63 -34.47
N PRO A 161 12.87 21.23 -35.53
CA PRO A 161 14.13 20.78 -36.10
C PRO A 161 15.25 20.71 -35.05
N ALA A 162 15.92 19.56 -34.99
CA ALA A 162 16.98 19.29 -34.03
C ALA A 162 18.28 18.91 -34.75
N PRO A 163 18.90 19.80 -35.53
CA PRO A 163 20.09 19.48 -36.29
C PRO A 163 21.26 19.10 -35.35
N ALA A 164 21.99 18.07 -35.75
CA ALA A 164 23.33 17.76 -35.31
C ALA A 164 24.31 18.09 -36.44
N ALA A 165 25.58 18.17 -36.09
CA ALA A 165 26.67 18.29 -37.05
C ALA A 165 27.81 17.41 -36.52
N ALA A 166 27.55 16.11 -36.47
CA ALA A 166 28.48 15.10 -36.05
C ALA A 166 29.53 14.93 -37.15
N ALA A 167 30.74 15.38 -36.88
CA ALA A 167 31.86 15.24 -37.79
C ALA A 167 33.16 15.19 -36.99
N TYR A 168 34.18 14.56 -37.54
CA TYR A 168 35.51 14.66 -36.93
C TYR A 168 36.02 16.07 -37.07
N HIS A 169 36.17 16.74 -35.94
CA HIS A 169 36.80 18.05 -35.86
C HIS A 169 38.16 17.87 -35.20
N LEU A 170 39.24 18.18 -35.92
CA LEU A 170 40.62 18.05 -35.43
C LEU A 170 41.12 19.33 -34.72
N ASP A 171 40.21 20.24 -34.39
CA ASP A 171 40.50 21.49 -33.71
C ASP A 171 40.40 21.36 -32.18
N LEU A 172 40.95 22.35 -31.47
CA LEU A 172 40.95 22.41 -30.00
C LEU A 172 39.59 22.88 -29.43
N ARG A 173 38.50 22.25 -29.88
CA ARG A 173 37.16 22.51 -29.34
C ARG A 173 37.05 22.03 -27.90
N ALA A 174 36.20 22.71 -27.12
CA ALA A 174 35.91 22.33 -25.74
C ALA A 174 35.46 20.86 -25.64
N THR A 175 34.63 20.36 -26.56
CA THR A 175 34.19 18.96 -26.59
C THR A 175 35.36 17.98 -26.76
N ASN A 176 36.31 18.27 -27.64
CA ASN A 176 37.51 17.45 -27.85
C ASN A 176 38.44 17.48 -26.62
N LEU A 177 38.60 18.64 -25.99
CA LEU A 177 39.37 18.77 -24.74
C LEU A 177 38.73 17.98 -23.60
N LEU A 178 37.40 17.98 -23.49
CA LEU A 178 36.67 17.18 -22.50
C LEU A 178 36.82 15.68 -22.77
N ALA A 179 36.71 15.25 -24.04
CA ALA A 179 36.94 13.85 -24.42
C ALA A 179 38.39 13.41 -24.11
N LEU A 180 39.38 14.24 -24.46
CA LEU A 180 40.79 13.98 -24.12
C LEU A 180 41.00 13.91 -22.61
N ALA A 181 40.40 14.82 -21.84
CA ALA A 181 40.44 14.79 -20.39
C ALA A 181 39.84 13.49 -19.84
N THR A 182 38.70 13.05 -20.37
CA THR A 182 38.08 11.76 -20.01
C THR A 182 39.02 10.58 -20.28
N PHE A 183 39.70 10.55 -21.43
CA PHE A 183 40.64 9.45 -21.74
C PHE A 183 41.88 9.47 -20.82
N LEU A 184 42.44 10.66 -20.54
CA LEU A 184 43.58 10.81 -19.65
C LEU A 184 43.23 10.43 -18.21
N LEU A 185 42.10 10.94 -17.69
CA LEU A 185 41.59 10.61 -16.37
C LEU A 185 41.20 9.13 -16.27
N GLY A 186 40.62 8.57 -17.34
CA GLY A 186 40.25 7.16 -17.42
C GLY A 186 41.48 6.24 -17.42
N GLY A 187 42.49 6.57 -18.22
CA GLY A 187 43.77 5.86 -18.22
C GLY A 187 44.49 5.96 -16.87
N ALA A 188 44.51 7.13 -16.25
CA ALA A 188 45.03 7.30 -14.89
C ALA A 188 44.22 6.48 -13.87
N GLY A 189 42.89 6.42 -14.01
CA GLY A 189 42.00 5.61 -13.18
C GLY A 189 42.29 4.11 -13.28
N LEU A 190 42.53 3.60 -14.49
CA LEU A 190 42.95 2.21 -14.72
C LEU A 190 44.33 1.92 -14.12
N TRP A 191 45.29 2.84 -14.25
CA TRP A 191 46.63 2.69 -13.67
C TRP A 191 46.61 2.70 -12.13
N LEU A 192 45.75 3.54 -11.53
CA LEU A 192 45.56 3.63 -10.09
C LEU A 192 44.57 2.59 -9.53
N GLU A 193 44.00 1.72 -10.38
CA GLU A 193 42.96 0.75 -10.00
C GLU A 193 43.32 -0.09 -8.76
N PRO A 194 44.55 -0.65 -8.61
CA PRO A 194 44.90 -1.41 -7.42
C PRO A 194 44.77 -0.60 -6.12
N ARG A 195 45.04 0.70 -6.18
CA ARG A 195 44.92 1.63 -5.04
C ARG A 195 43.47 2.05 -4.78
N LEU A 196 42.70 2.33 -5.85
CA LEU A 196 41.28 2.70 -5.74
C LEU A 196 40.36 1.51 -5.40
N SER A 197 40.81 0.27 -5.62
CA SER A 197 39.99 -0.93 -5.38
C SER A 197 39.48 -1.03 -3.93
N ARG A 198 40.28 -0.62 -2.95
CA ARG A 198 39.91 -0.62 -1.52
C ARG A 198 38.82 0.40 -1.22
N THR A 199 38.97 1.62 -1.70
CA THR A 199 37.98 2.69 -1.50
C THR A 199 36.68 2.39 -2.24
N ALA A 200 36.76 1.88 -3.48
CA ALA A 200 35.61 1.42 -4.24
C ALA A 200 34.86 0.28 -3.52
N SER A 201 35.58 -0.69 -2.95
CA SER A 201 34.97 -1.78 -2.18
C SER A 201 34.28 -1.27 -0.90
N ALA A 202 34.87 -0.30 -0.21
CA ALA A 202 34.27 0.32 0.96
C ALA A 202 32.99 1.11 0.60
N LEU A 203 33.01 1.86 -0.50
CA LEU A 203 31.85 2.55 -1.04
C LEU A 203 30.75 1.58 -1.47
N ALA A 204 31.11 0.47 -2.12
CA ALA A 204 30.15 -0.58 -2.50
C ALA A 204 29.51 -1.24 -1.27
N ALA A 205 30.29 -1.50 -0.21
CA ALA A 205 29.77 -2.02 1.06
C ALA A 205 28.82 -1.03 1.77
N LEU A 206 29.13 0.26 1.73
CA LEU A 206 28.23 1.32 2.20
C LEU A 206 26.94 1.36 1.36
N GLY A 207 27.09 1.25 0.03
CA GLY A 207 26.00 1.13 -0.92
C GLY A 207 25.09 -0.07 -0.65
N GLY A 208 25.63 -1.24 -0.32
CA GLY A 208 24.80 -2.39 0.10
C GLY A 208 24.04 -2.15 1.41
N ARG A 209 24.57 -1.30 2.30
CA ARG A 209 23.93 -0.97 3.59
C ARG A 209 22.89 0.13 3.51
N ILE A 210 22.98 1.09 2.59
CA ILE A 210 22.10 2.27 2.52
C ILE A 210 21.43 2.40 1.14
N GLY A 211 21.75 1.50 0.22
CA GLY A 211 21.36 1.59 -1.17
C GLY A 211 19.87 1.35 -1.43
N PRO A 212 19.45 1.61 -2.68
CA PRO A 212 18.04 1.54 -3.09
C PRO A 212 17.44 0.16 -2.88
N GLU A 213 18.22 -0.92 -3.02
CA GLU A 213 17.76 -2.29 -2.74
C GLU A 213 17.34 -2.47 -1.28
N ARG A 214 18.12 -1.95 -0.32
CA ARG A 214 17.77 -2.06 1.09
C ARG A 214 16.59 -1.18 1.44
N LEU A 215 16.51 0.02 0.87
CA LEU A 215 15.34 0.90 1.01
C LEU A 215 14.07 0.21 0.50
N TYR A 216 14.13 -0.43 -0.66
CA TYR A 216 13.04 -1.24 -1.21
C TYR A 216 12.65 -2.38 -0.26
N ALA A 217 13.64 -3.17 0.20
CA ALA A 217 13.39 -4.28 1.13
C ALA A 217 12.87 -3.84 2.50
N ILE A 218 13.23 -2.64 2.99
CA ILE A 218 12.67 -2.05 4.20
C ILE A 218 11.22 -1.62 3.95
N GLY A 219 10.95 -0.98 2.82
CA GLY A 219 9.61 -0.58 2.41
C GLY A 219 8.65 -1.77 2.34
N LEU A 220 9.07 -2.84 1.66
CA LEU A 220 8.26 -4.06 1.53
C LEU A 220 7.99 -4.71 2.89
N ARG A 221 9.01 -4.84 3.75
CA ARG A 221 8.83 -5.35 5.13
C ARG A 221 7.93 -4.45 5.97
N GLY A 222 8.02 -3.13 5.78
CA GLY A 222 7.16 -2.16 6.44
C GLY A 222 5.69 -2.34 6.04
N LEU A 223 5.44 -2.52 4.74
CA LEU A 223 4.10 -2.75 4.22
C LEU A 223 3.50 -4.07 4.74
N ASN A 224 4.27 -5.15 4.75
CA ASN A 224 3.81 -6.43 5.30
C ASN A 224 3.49 -6.32 6.80
N ARG A 225 4.37 -5.68 7.60
CA ARG A 225 4.09 -5.43 9.02
C ARG A 225 2.86 -4.56 9.26
N LEU A 226 2.58 -3.60 8.37
CA LEU A 226 1.38 -2.80 8.44
C LEU A 226 0.14 -3.66 8.16
N SER A 227 0.19 -4.51 7.13
CA SER A 227 -0.86 -5.47 6.80
C SER A 227 -1.17 -6.39 7.98
N ASP A 228 -0.14 -7.00 8.57
CA ASP A 228 -0.28 -7.90 9.73
C ASP A 228 -0.93 -7.18 10.93
N ARG A 229 -0.52 -5.92 11.19
CA ARG A 229 -1.11 -5.12 12.27
C ARG A 229 -2.59 -4.79 12.04
N ILE A 230 -2.98 -4.47 10.80
CA ILE A 230 -4.38 -4.19 10.46
C ILE A 230 -5.20 -5.47 10.62
N HIS A 231 -4.67 -6.59 10.12
CA HIS A 231 -5.31 -7.90 10.28
C HIS A 231 -5.49 -8.27 11.76
N ASP A 232 -4.48 -8.04 12.61
CA ASP A 232 -4.56 -8.31 14.04
C ASP A 232 -5.59 -7.43 14.77
N ILE A 233 -5.84 -6.21 14.28
CA ILE A 233 -6.89 -5.33 14.80
C ILE A 233 -8.26 -5.85 14.35
N GLU A 234 -8.41 -6.25 13.09
CA GLU A 234 -9.71 -6.64 12.54
C GLU A 234 -10.12 -8.07 12.90
N VAL A 235 -9.24 -9.07 12.80
CA VAL A 235 -9.67 -10.47 12.75
C VAL A 235 -9.55 -11.20 14.09
N ARG A 236 -8.76 -10.69 15.03
CA ARG A 236 -8.28 -11.44 16.22
C ARG A 236 -9.37 -11.89 17.20
N ASP A 237 -10.31 -11.03 17.56
CA ASP A 237 -11.42 -11.38 18.44
C ASP A 237 -12.66 -10.50 18.18
N LEU A 238 -13.84 -10.97 18.60
CA LEU A 238 -15.11 -10.25 18.40
C LEU A 238 -15.08 -8.86 19.06
N ARG A 239 -14.41 -8.71 20.20
CA ARG A 239 -14.30 -7.42 20.91
C ARG A 239 -13.55 -6.39 20.08
N THR A 240 -12.43 -6.79 19.46
CA THR A 240 -11.62 -5.87 18.65
C THR A 240 -12.30 -5.58 17.31
N ARG A 241 -13.05 -6.55 16.74
CA ARG A 241 -13.97 -6.29 15.58
C ARG A 241 -14.99 -5.21 15.89
N VAL A 242 -15.69 -5.36 17.01
CA VAL A 242 -16.70 -4.39 17.45
C VAL A 242 -16.05 -3.03 17.69
N ALA A 243 -14.90 -2.98 18.36
CA ALA A 243 -14.15 -1.73 18.56
C ALA A 243 -13.68 -1.10 17.23
N ALA A 244 -13.29 -1.90 16.23
CA ALA A 244 -12.85 -1.43 14.93
C ALA A 244 -13.98 -0.78 14.11
N VAL A 245 -15.25 -1.07 14.41
CA VAL A 245 -16.41 -0.38 13.81
C VAL A 245 -16.84 0.82 14.65
N ILE A 246 -16.96 0.62 15.97
CA ILE A 246 -17.45 1.66 16.89
C ILE A 246 -16.53 2.87 16.94
N LEU A 247 -15.21 2.68 17.04
CA LEU A 247 -14.28 3.81 17.22
C LEU A 247 -14.22 4.72 15.99
N PRO A 248 -14.10 4.22 14.74
CA PRO A 248 -14.23 5.07 13.56
C PRO A 248 -15.61 5.72 13.44
N GLY A 249 -16.69 5.00 13.75
CA GLY A 249 -18.05 5.57 13.75
C GLY A 249 -18.20 6.73 14.73
N ALA A 250 -17.72 6.56 15.96
CA ALA A 250 -17.64 7.61 16.97
C ALA A 250 -16.80 8.80 16.50
N GLY A 251 -15.65 8.52 15.86
CA GLY A 251 -14.78 9.54 15.27
C GLY A 251 -15.46 10.32 14.15
N LEU A 252 -16.23 9.67 13.29
CA LEU A 252 -17.00 10.31 12.22
C LEU A 252 -18.16 11.16 12.78
N ILE A 253 -18.84 10.68 13.82
CA ILE A 253 -19.87 11.45 14.52
C ILE A 253 -19.26 12.71 15.15
N LEU A 254 -18.12 12.57 15.83
CA LEU A 254 -17.42 13.69 16.46
C LEU A 254 -16.92 14.69 15.40
N LEU A 255 -16.34 14.20 14.30
CA LEU A 255 -15.90 15.02 13.19
C LEU A 255 -17.07 15.77 12.56
N GLY A 256 -18.20 15.09 12.35
CA GLY A 256 -19.44 15.71 11.86
C GLY A 256 -19.96 16.78 12.81
N ALA A 257 -19.89 16.54 14.13
CA ALA A 257 -20.26 17.52 15.14
C ALA A 257 -19.31 18.73 15.17
N LEU A 258 -18.01 18.54 14.92
CA LEU A 258 -17.02 19.63 14.85
C LEU A 258 -17.17 20.49 13.59
N ILE A 259 -17.44 19.87 12.44
CA ILE A 259 -17.49 20.56 11.15
C ILE A 259 -18.84 21.26 10.96
N THR A 260 -19.92 20.72 11.52
CA THR A 260 -21.25 21.30 11.33
C THR A 260 -21.49 22.44 12.33
N PRO A 261 -21.91 23.64 11.90
CA PRO A 261 -22.22 24.74 12.81
C PRO A 261 -23.19 24.31 13.91
N THR A 262 -22.78 24.48 15.17
CA THR A 262 -23.51 24.02 16.37
C THR A 262 -24.38 25.10 17.00
N ASP A 263 -24.40 26.31 16.43
CA ASP A 263 -25.13 27.45 16.99
C ASP A 263 -26.62 27.12 17.20
N GLY A 264 -27.04 27.13 18.46
CA GLY A 264 -28.42 26.85 18.86
C GLY A 264 -28.89 25.40 18.71
N ARG A 265 -27.98 24.46 18.37
CA ARG A 265 -28.32 23.04 18.14
C ARG A 265 -28.40 22.20 19.40
N PHE A 266 -27.64 22.50 20.44
CA PHE A 266 -27.70 21.77 21.71
C PHE A 266 -28.49 22.59 22.70
N ARG A 267 -29.70 22.14 23.01
CA ARG A 267 -30.60 22.83 23.94
C ARG A 267 -30.69 22.03 25.23
N ILE A 268 -30.60 22.72 26.35
CA ILE A 268 -30.81 22.13 27.67
C ILE A 268 -32.24 22.51 28.08
N GLY A 269 -33.10 21.51 28.23
CA GLY A 269 -34.47 21.71 28.70
C GLY A 269 -34.55 21.97 30.20
N SER A 270 -35.69 22.46 30.66
CA SER A 270 -36.01 22.54 32.09
C SER A 270 -36.62 21.23 32.58
N VAL A 271 -36.30 20.83 33.82
CA VAL A 271 -36.93 19.68 34.49
C VAL A 271 -38.01 20.21 35.42
N SER A 272 -39.24 19.74 35.23
CA SER A 272 -40.38 20.05 36.09
C SER A 272 -40.60 18.98 37.16
N LEU A 273 -41.46 19.25 38.15
CA LEU A 273 -41.82 18.25 39.18
C LEU A 273 -42.56 17.05 38.57
N ASP A 274 -43.28 17.25 37.46
CA ASP A 274 -44.01 16.19 36.76
C ASP A 274 -43.06 15.21 36.05
N ASP A 275 -41.84 15.66 35.72
CA ASP A 275 -40.81 14.84 35.06
C ASP A 275 -40.04 13.93 36.04
N LEU A 276 -40.21 14.10 37.36
CA LEU A 276 -39.42 13.38 38.36
C LEU A 276 -39.55 11.86 38.24
N GLY A 277 -40.74 11.36 37.91
CA GLY A 277 -40.97 9.92 37.69
C GLY A 277 -40.16 9.39 36.51
N LEU A 278 -40.16 10.14 35.39
CA LEU A 278 -39.41 9.78 34.19
C LEU A 278 -37.89 9.84 34.44
N VAL A 279 -37.42 10.91 35.10
CA VAL A 279 -36.00 11.06 35.47
C VAL A 279 -35.56 9.93 36.39
N ALA A 280 -36.36 9.59 37.40
CA ALA A 280 -36.06 8.46 38.29
C ALA A 280 -36.00 7.13 37.53
N GLY A 281 -36.92 6.90 36.58
CA GLY A 281 -36.90 5.72 35.71
C GLY A 281 -35.63 5.63 34.86
N LEU A 282 -35.25 6.72 34.18
CA LEU A 282 -34.03 6.80 33.38
C LEU A 282 -32.76 6.62 34.22
N MET A 283 -32.72 7.21 35.42
CA MET A 283 -31.64 7.01 36.39
C MET A 283 -31.56 5.55 36.85
N GLY A 284 -32.71 4.89 37.05
CA GLY A 284 -32.81 3.47 37.34
C GLY A 284 -32.23 2.59 36.23
N VAL A 285 -32.57 2.89 34.97
CA VAL A 285 -31.98 2.22 33.79
C VAL A 285 -30.45 2.42 33.76
N GLY A 286 -29.97 3.64 33.95
CA GLY A 286 -28.54 3.94 33.98
C GLY A 286 -27.80 3.21 35.11
N ALA A 287 -28.39 3.17 36.31
CA ALA A 287 -27.85 2.45 37.45
C ALA A 287 -27.80 0.92 37.20
N ALA A 288 -28.86 0.35 36.63
CA ALA A 288 -28.91 -1.07 36.28
C ALA A 288 -27.87 -1.42 35.19
N ALA A 289 -27.72 -0.58 34.16
CA ALA A 289 -26.71 -0.76 33.12
C ALA A 289 -25.27 -0.72 33.68
N LEU A 290 -24.98 0.23 34.59
CA LEU A 290 -23.69 0.29 35.29
C LEU A 290 -23.48 -0.89 36.23
N ALA A 291 -24.54 -1.38 36.88
CA ALA A 291 -24.46 -2.58 37.70
C ALA A 291 -24.12 -3.80 36.85
N ALA A 292 -24.68 -3.93 35.65
CA ALA A 292 -24.42 -5.05 34.74
C ALA A 292 -22.96 -5.15 34.26
N THR A 293 -22.14 -4.09 34.38
CA THR A 293 -20.71 -4.16 34.01
C THR A 293 -19.80 -4.74 35.10
N ARG A 294 -20.34 -5.06 36.29
CA ARG A 294 -19.56 -5.53 37.46
C ARG A 294 -19.55 -7.05 37.66
N PRO A 295 -20.64 -7.79 37.43
CA PRO A 295 -20.67 -9.23 37.60
C PRO A 295 -19.57 -9.94 36.80
N LYS A 296 -18.88 -10.86 37.48
CA LYS A 296 -18.03 -11.86 36.82
C LYS A 296 -18.80 -13.14 36.50
N GLU A 297 -19.86 -13.40 37.26
CA GLU A 297 -20.71 -14.56 37.10
C GLU A 297 -21.88 -14.27 36.15
N HIS A 298 -22.24 -15.25 35.34
CA HIS A 298 -23.24 -15.07 34.29
C HIS A 298 -24.68 -14.94 34.81
N LEU A 299 -25.02 -15.54 35.95
CA LEU A 299 -26.36 -15.44 36.52
C LEU A 299 -26.63 -14.03 37.09
N PRO A 300 -25.76 -13.43 37.93
CA PRO A 300 -25.90 -12.04 38.34
C PRO A 300 -25.86 -11.05 37.15
N LEU A 301 -25.07 -11.35 36.10
CA LEU A 301 -25.10 -10.58 34.85
C LEU A 301 -26.48 -10.62 34.19
N ALA A 302 -27.09 -11.80 34.05
CA ALA A 302 -28.44 -11.95 33.50
C ALA A 302 -29.45 -11.12 34.29
N LEU A 303 -29.46 -11.27 35.62
CA LEU A 303 -30.43 -10.60 36.49
C LEU A 303 -30.29 -9.08 36.46
N THR A 304 -29.06 -8.56 36.44
CA THR A 304 -28.81 -7.11 36.36
C THR A 304 -29.14 -6.54 34.99
N LEU A 305 -28.93 -7.30 33.90
CA LEU A 305 -29.38 -6.93 32.56
C LEU A 305 -30.91 -6.87 32.49
N SER A 306 -31.59 -7.86 33.06
CA SER A 306 -33.06 -7.88 33.08
C SER A 306 -33.66 -6.77 33.92
N ALA A 307 -33.01 -6.40 35.03
CA ALA A 307 -33.41 -5.22 35.80
C ALA A 307 -33.38 -3.94 34.95
N ALA A 308 -32.40 -3.80 34.04
CA ALA A 308 -32.36 -2.67 33.10
C ALA A 308 -33.53 -2.71 32.09
N GLY A 309 -33.87 -3.90 31.59
CA GLY A 309 -35.01 -4.10 30.69
C GLY A 309 -36.36 -3.76 31.34
N PHE A 310 -36.61 -4.24 32.57
CA PHE A 310 -37.82 -3.89 33.32
C PHE A 310 -37.89 -2.41 33.67
N ALA A 311 -36.76 -1.80 34.06
CA ALA A 311 -36.71 -0.35 34.29
C ALA A 311 -37.03 0.43 33.00
N LEU A 312 -36.56 -0.02 31.83
CA LEU A 312 -36.88 0.59 30.55
C LEU A 312 -38.36 0.42 30.18
N ALA A 313 -38.97 -0.74 30.49
CA ALA A 313 -40.41 -0.94 30.28
C ALA A 313 -41.26 0.02 31.14
N ALA A 314 -40.83 0.28 32.38
CA ALA A 314 -41.47 1.29 33.23
C ALA A 314 -41.33 2.71 32.64
N VAL A 315 -40.16 3.05 32.06
CA VAL A 315 -39.97 4.31 31.33
C VAL A 315 -40.94 4.45 30.16
N TYR A 316 -41.16 3.39 29.37
CA TYR A 316 -42.14 3.43 28.28
C TYR A 316 -43.57 3.63 28.77
N ALA A 317 -43.94 3.00 29.88
CA ALA A 317 -45.26 3.21 30.49
C ALA A 317 -45.44 4.67 30.96
N LEU A 318 -44.41 5.27 31.57
CA LEU A 318 -44.42 6.68 31.98
C LEU A 318 -44.48 7.65 30.80
N LEU A 319 -43.95 7.27 29.64
CA LEU A 319 -44.05 8.05 28.40
C LEU A 319 -45.39 7.87 27.67
N GLY A 320 -46.34 7.11 28.24
CA GLY A 320 -47.66 6.89 27.63
C GLY A 320 -47.63 5.91 26.46
N ALA A 321 -46.65 4.99 26.42
CA ALA A 321 -46.55 3.94 25.41
C ALA A 321 -46.87 2.55 26.02
N PRO A 322 -48.15 2.26 26.35
CA PRO A 322 -48.54 1.05 27.08
C PRO A 322 -48.28 -0.23 26.28
N ASP A 323 -48.52 -0.24 24.97
CA ASP A 323 -48.29 -1.43 24.13
C ASP A 323 -46.80 -1.78 24.04
N VAL A 324 -45.95 -0.76 23.88
CA VAL A 324 -44.48 -0.92 23.87
C VAL A 324 -43.98 -1.42 25.22
N ALA A 325 -44.53 -0.89 26.32
CA ALA A 325 -44.19 -1.34 27.67
C ALA A 325 -44.58 -2.81 27.90
N LEU A 326 -45.78 -3.22 27.48
CA LEU A 326 -46.26 -4.60 27.61
C LEU A 326 -45.39 -5.57 26.81
N VAL A 327 -45.07 -5.23 25.56
CA VAL A 327 -44.17 -6.03 24.72
C VAL A 327 -42.76 -6.08 25.32
N ALA A 328 -42.23 -4.97 25.83
CA ALA A 328 -40.91 -4.95 26.48
C ALA A 328 -40.86 -5.89 27.69
N VAL A 329 -41.90 -5.90 28.54
CA VAL A 329 -42.00 -6.84 29.67
C VAL A 329 -42.06 -8.29 29.19
N LEU A 330 -42.87 -8.59 28.17
CA LEU A 330 -43.00 -9.94 27.62
C LEU A 330 -41.67 -10.44 27.03
N VAL A 331 -40.99 -9.60 26.27
CA VAL A 331 -39.68 -9.89 25.67
C VAL A 331 -38.63 -10.10 26.76
N GLU A 332 -38.62 -9.26 27.81
CA GLU A 332 -37.67 -9.38 28.91
C GLU A 332 -37.85 -10.70 29.68
N ILE A 333 -39.10 -11.08 29.99
CA ILE A 333 -39.40 -12.37 30.62
C ILE A 333 -38.94 -13.52 29.72
N THR A 334 -39.25 -13.45 28.42
CA THR A 334 -38.89 -14.50 27.46
C THR A 334 -37.38 -14.65 27.33
N LEU A 335 -36.65 -13.54 27.17
CA LEU A 335 -35.19 -13.53 27.09
C LEU A 335 -34.54 -14.00 28.38
N SER A 336 -35.07 -13.59 29.53
CA SER A 336 -34.60 -14.06 30.84
C SER A 336 -34.71 -15.58 30.95
N LEU A 337 -35.86 -16.15 30.57
CA LEU A 337 -36.08 -17.60 30.57
C LEU A 337 -35.14 -18.33 29.62
N VAL A 338 -34.97 -17.82 28.39
CA VAL A 338 -34.05 -18.39 27.40
C VAL A 338 -32.60 -18.32 27.90
N PHE A 339 -32.18 -17.21 28.50
CA PHE A 339 -30.83 -17.04 29.02
C PHE A 339 -30.55 -18.00 30.17
N ILE A 340 -31.48 -18.11 31.13
CA ILE A 340 -31.37 -19.05 32.26
C ILE A 340 -31.36 -20.49 31.76
N ALA A 341 -32.24 -20.86 30.82
CA ALA A 341 -32.28 -22.19 30.22
C ALA A 341 -30.96 -22.52 29.49
N THR A 342 -30.37 -21.54 28.80
CA THR A 342 -29.08 -21.70 28.11
C THR A 342 -27.94 -21.85 29.10
N LEU A 343 -27.87 -21.02 30.14
CA LEU A 343 -26.88 -21.15 31.22
C LEU A 343 -27.00 -22.50 31.93
N GLY A 344 -28.21 -23.00 32.13
CA GLY A 344 -28.48 -24.31 32.72
C GLY A 344 -27.90 -25.48 31.92
N ARG A 345 -27.66 -25.31 30.62
CA ARG A 345 -27.06 -26.33 29.74
C ARG A 345 -25.54 -26.24 29.62
N LEU A 346 -24.92 -25.16 30.10
CA LEU A 346 -23.48 -24.98 30.01
C LEU A 346 -22.76 -25.68 31.17
N PRO A 347 -21.62 -26.36 30.93
CA PRO A 347 -20.85 -26.99 32.00
C PRO A 347 -20.38 -25.97 33.03
N ARG A 348 -20.71 -26.18 34.32
CA ARG A 348 -20.36 -25.26 35.42
C ARG A 348 -18.86 -24.96 35.51
N GLY A 349 -18.00 -25.92 35.13
CA GLY A 349 -16.55 -25.74 35.12
C GLY A 349 -16.07 -24.72 34.07
N VAL A 350 -16.75 -24.63 32.92
CA VAL A 350 -16.43 -23.65 31.87
C VAL A 350 -16.81 -22.25 32.33
N LEU A 351 -18.02 -22.09 32.88
CA LEU A 351 -18.52 -20.82 33.40
C LEU A 351 -17.64 -20.27 34.54
N ARG A 352 -17.20 -21.14 35.46
CA ARG A 352 -16.26 -20.74 36.53
C ARG A 352 -14.91 -20.32 35.99
N ARG A 353 -14.35 -21.12 35.08
CA ARG A 353 -13.05 -20.81 34.46
C ARG A 353 -13.07 -19.47 33.74
N GLU A 354 -14.16 -19.15 33.05
CA GLU A 354 -14.33 -17.87 32.37
C GLU A 354 -14.44 -16.71 33.35
N ALA A 355 -15.22 -16.85 34.43
CA ALA A 355 -15.34 -15.83 35.48
C ALA A 355 -14.00 -15.50 36.17
N ASP A 356 -13.09 -16.49 36.24
CA ASP A 356 -11.76 -16.36 36.82
C ASP A 356 -10.72 -15.73 35.86
N LEU A 357 -11.02 -15.61 34.56
CA LEU A 357 -10.12 -14.98 33.60
C LEU A 357 -9.96 -13.50 33.91
N THR A 358 -8.76 -13.10 34.31
CA THR A 358 -8.43 -11.69 34.53
C THR A 358 -7.99 -11.04 33.22
N LEU A 359 -8.77 -10.05 32.78
CA LEU A 359 -8.35 -9.18 31.67
C LEU A 359 -7.13 -8.36 32.11
N SER A 360 -6.13 -8.25 31.23
CA SER A 360 -5.00 -7.36 31.46
C SER A 360 -5.48 -5.92 31.64
N ARG A 361 -4.77 -5.14 32.47
CA ARG A 361 -5.12 -3.75 32.76
C ARG A 361 -5.30 -2.92 31.48
N GLY A 362 -4.44 -3.14 30.48
CA GLY A 362 -4.53 -2.48 29.18
C GLY A 362 -5.82 -2.79 28.42
N ARG A 363 -6.25 -4.06 28.38
CA ARG A 363 -7.51 -4.45 27.72
C ARG A 363 -8.72 -3.86 28.44
N ARG A 364 -8.71 -3.84 29.77
CA ARG A 364 -9.81 -3.24 30.55
C ARG A 364 -9.96 -1.74 30.28
N VAL A 365 -8.85 -1.01 30.23
CA VAL A 365 -8.86 0.43 29.91
C VAL A 365 -9.34 0.66 28.47
N ARG A 366 -8.87 -0.15 27.51
CA ARG A 366 -9.34 -0.10 26.12
C ARG A 366 -10.84 -0.32 26.03
N ASP A 367 -11.35 -1.40 26.61
CA ASP A 367 -12.77 -1.77 26.51
C ASP A 367 -13.66 -0.69 27.18
N ALA A 368 -13.21 -0.13 28.31
CA ALA A 368 -13.89 1.00 28.96
C ALA A 368 -13.90 2.25 28.07
N PHE A 369 -12.77 2.56 27.42
CA PHE A 369 -12.68 3.68 26.48
C PHE A 369 -13.60 3.49 25.27
N VAL A 370 -13.63 2.29 24.67
CA VAL A 370 -14.52 1.98 23.54
C VAL A 370 -15.99 2.11 23.96
N GLY A 371 -16.36 1.58 25.13
CA GLY A 371 -17.72 1.70 25.66
C GLY A 371 -18.11 3.16 25.93
N ALA A 372 -17.21 3.94 26.52
CA ALA A 372 -17.44 5.36 26.75
C ALA A 372 -17.57 6.15 25.43
N ALA A 373 -16.73 5.86 24.43
CA ALA A 373 -16.81 6.48 23.11
C ALA A 373 -18.14 6.15 22.43
N ALA A 374 -18.59 4.89 22.48
CA ALA A 374 -19.89 4.48 21.95
C ALA A 374 -21.05 5.22 22.65
N GLY A 375 -21.04 5.22 23.98
CA GLY A 375 -22.08 5.84 24.80
C GLY A 375 -22.17 7.35 24.60
N LEU A 376 -21.01 8.04 24.59
CA LEU A 376 -20.95 9.48 24.32
C LEU A 376 -21.42 9.80 22.90
N SER A 377 -21.04 8.99 21.91
CA SER A 377 -21.49 9.19 20.53
C SER A 377 -23.00 9.04 20.41
N ALA A 378 -23.58 8.00 21.00
CA ALA A 378 -25.03 7.81 21.04
C ALA A 378 -25.72 8.97 21.76
N PHE A 379 -25.17 9.41 22.91
CA PHE A 379 -25.68 10.55 23.66
C PHE A 379 -25.72 11.84 22.80
N PHE A 380 -24.61 12.19 22.14
CA PHE A 380 -24.55 13.40 21.31
C PHE A 380 -25.49 13.32 20.11
N VAL A 381 -25.61 12.15 19.47
CA VAL A 381 -26.56 11.97 18.35
C VAL A 381 -27.99 12.17 18.82
N VAL A 382 -28.39 11.50 19.91
CA VAL A 382 -29.75 11.63 20.47
C VAL A 382 -30.02 13.06 20.90
N TRP A 383 -29.08 13.68 21.63
CA TRP A 383 -29.23 15.06 22.11
C TRP A 383 -29.33 16.07 20.96
N SER A 384 -28.56 15.87 19.88
CA SER A 384 -28.62 16.70 18.68
C SER A 384 -29.99 16.61 18.00
N ILE A 385 -30.51 15.39 17.81
CA ILE A 385 -31.80 15.16 17.17
C ILE A 385 -32.96 15.73 18.01
N THR A 386 -32.94 15.52 19.32
CA THR A 386 -34.02 15.98 20.21
C THR A 386 -33.99 17.49 20.44
N SER A 387 -32.82 18.12 20.36
CA SER A 387 -32.68 19.58 20.53
C SER A 387 -33.12 20.40 19.31
N ALA A 388 -33.13 19.81 18.12
CA ALA A 388 -33.46 20.46 16.86
C ALA A 388 -34.47 19.64 16.02
N PRO A 389 -35.72 19.46 16.51
CA PRO A 389 -36.74 18.74 15.76
C PRO A 389 -37.04 19.43 14.42
N SER A 390 -37.40 18.62 13.41
CA SER A 390 -37.71 19.11 12.07
C SER A 390 -38.83 20.16 12.10
N PRO A 391 -38.71 21.27 11.35
CA PRO A 391 -39.77 22.27 11.26
C PRO A 391 -40.99 21.81 10.44
N ARG A 392 -40.90 20.64 9.78
CA ARG A 392 -42.02 20.07 9.01
C ARG A 392 -43.07 19.47 9.95
N GLN A 393 -44.33 19.52 9.54
CA GLN A 393 -45.41 18.87 10.27
C GLN A 393 -45.09 17.36 10.47
N PRO A 394 -45.19 16.85 11.71
CA PRO A 394 -45.00 15.44 11.97
C PRO A 394 -46.06 14.60 11.25
N VAL A 395 -45.63 13.53 10.57
CA VAL A 395 -46.52 12.54 9.95
C VAL A 395 -47.48 11.92 10.97
N ALA A 396 -47.10 11.91 12.24
CA ALA A 396 -47.93 11.42 13.34
C ALA A 396 -49.32 12.06 13.39
N ALA A 397 -49.45 13.36 13.10
CA ALA A 397 -50.75 14.04 13.14
C ALA A 397 -51.72 13.52 12.07
N ASP A 398 -51.22 13.28 10.85
CA ASP A 398 -52.01 12.71 9.76
C ASP A 398 -52.43 11.26 10.07
N LEU A 399 -51.50 10.44 10.58
CA LEU A 399 -51.79 9.05 10.97
C LEU A 399 -52.84 8.96 12.10
N ILE A 400 -52.75 9.85 13.11
CA ILE A 400 -53.76 9.91 14.17
C ILE A 400 -55.12 10.28 13.58
N SER A 401 -55.19 11.28 12.70
CA SER A 401 -56.46 11.72 12.10
C SER A 401 -57.14 10.67 11.23
N ARG A 402 -56.35 9.76 10.63
CA ARG A 402 -56.84 8.68 9.76
C ARG A 402 -57.11 7.38 10.50
N THR A 403 -56.83 7.30 11.82
CA THR A 403 -56.94 6.05 12.58
C THR A 403 -58.32 5.40 12.46
N ASP A 404 -59.38 6.21 12.41
CA ASP A 404 -60.75 5.71 12.25
C ASP A 404 -60.98 5.05 10.88
N ASP A 405 -60.27 5.48 9.83
CA ASP A 405 -60.36 4.89 8.48
C ASP A 405 -59.85 3.43 8.46
N ALA A 406 -58.88 3.11 9.33
CA ALA A 406 -58.29 1.78 9.44
C ALA A 406 -59.18 0.79 10.24
N HIS A 407 -60.28 1.27 10.85
CA HIS A 407 -61.18 0.46 11.70
C HIS A 407 -60.43 -0.33 12.80
N ALA A 408 -59.29 0.19 13.25
CA ALA A 408 -58.44 -0.44 14.26
C ALA A 408 -58.87 -0.05 15.68
N LYS A 409 -58.45 -0.85 16.67
CA LYS A 409 -58.79 -0.64 18.08
C LYS A 409 -58.13 0.60 18.69
N ASP A 410 -56.92 0.92 18.23
CA ASP A 410 -56.10 2.05 18.68
C ASP A 410 -55.15 2.48 17.57
N VAL A 411 -54.54 3.66 17.75
CA VAL A 411 -53.62 4.28 16.78
C VAL A 411 -52.40 3.40 16.52
N VAL A 412 -51.87 2.72 17.54
CA VAL A 412 -50.66 1.88 17.39
C VAL A 412 -50.98 0.68 16.49
N THR A 413 -52.11 0.02 16.73
CA THR A 413 -52.63 -1.08 15.94
C THR A 413 -52.93 -0.65 14.50
N ALA A 414 -53.53 0.54 14.30
CA ALA A 414 -53.75 1.09 12.96
C ALA A 414 -52.43 1.26 12.19
N ILE A 415 -51.40 1.80 12.85
CA ILE A 415 -50.09 2.01 12.24
C ILE A 415 -49.45 0.67 11.89
N LEU A 416 -49.41 -0.29 12.81
CA LEU A 416 -48.70 -1.55 12.60
C LEU A 416 -49.43 -2.49 11.63
N ALA A 417 -50.75 -2.59 11.71
CA ALA A 417 -51.52 -3.58 10.96
C ALA A 417 -52.00 -3.07 9.60
N ASP A 418 -52.13 -1.75 9.39
CA ASP A 418 -52.68 -1.18 8.15
C ASP A 418 -51.68 -0.19 7.50
N PHE A 419 -51.46 0.99 8.11
CA PHE A 419 -50.68 2.04 7.45
C PHE A 419 -49.21 1.68 7.16
N ARG A 420 -48.61 0.85 8.02
CA ARG A 420 -47.24 0.32 7.90
C ARG A 420 -47.20 -1.20 8.01
N ALA A 421 -48.25 -1.87 7.52
CA ALA A 421 -48.37 -3.33 7.54
C ALA A 421 -47.16 -4.07 6.97
N LEU A 422 -46.45 -3.47 6.00
CA LEU A 422 -45.24 -4.03 5.41
C LEU A 422 -44.07 -4.15 6.41
N ASP A 423 -43.93 -3.20 7.34
CA ASP A 423 -42.89 -3.24 8.37
C ASP A 423 -43.15 -4.46 9.28
N THR A 424 -44.41 -4.64 9.72
CA THR A 424 -44.83 -5.79 10.54
C THR A 424 -44.74 -7.13 9.80
N LEU A 425 -45.09 -7.18 8.52
CA LEU A 425 -44.88 -8.38 7.68
C LEU A 425 -43.39 -8.76 7.63
N GLY A 426 -42.51 -7.76 7.51
CA GLY A 426 -41.06 -7.93 7.55
C GLY A 426 -40.58 -8.51 8.88
N GLU A 427 -41.01 -7.94 10.00
CA GLU A 427 -40.66 -8.41 11.35
C GLU A 427 -41.11 -9.86 11.60
N ILE A 428 -42.35 -10.21 11.22
CA ILE A 428 -42.87 -11.59 11.35
C ILE A 428 -42.05 -12.55 10.48
N THR A 429 -41.65 -12.12 9.28
CA THR A 429 -40.80 -12.92 8.39
C THR A 429 -39.43 -13.16 9.00
N VAL A 430 -38.81 -12.15 9.62
CA VAL A 430 -37.53 -12.30 10.34
C VAL A 430 -37.65 -13.29 11.49
N LEU A 431 -38.74 -13.22 12.28
CA LEU A 431 -38.99 -14.19 13.35
C LEU A 431 -39.18 -15.61 12.81
N ALA A 432 -39.95 -15.78 11.73
CA ALA A 432 -40.14 -17.07 11.07
C ALA A 432 -38.80 -17.66 10.59
N ILE A 433 -37.96 -16.86 9.95
CA ILE A 433 -36.61 -17.27 9.50
C ILE A 433 -35.72 -17.64 10.69
N ALA A 434 -35.75 -16.85 11.78
CA ALA A 434 -34.98 -17.16 12.98
C ALA A 434 -35.42 -18.50 13.61
N LEU A 435 -36.73 -18.77 13.65
CA LEU A 435 -37.28 -20.04 14.14
C LEU A 435 -36.88 -21.23 13.24
N VAL A 436 -36.94 -21.06 11.91
CA VAL A 436 -36.46 -22.09 10.96
C VAL A 436 -34.95 -22.31 11.16
N GLY A 437 -34.16 -21.25 11.30
CA GLY A 437 -32.73 -21.33 11.60
C GLY A 437 -32.44 -22.11 12.87
N LEU A 438 -33.17 -21.83 13.96
CA LEU A 438 -33.07 -22.57 15.22
C LEU A 438 -33.45 -24.05 15.02
N ALA A 439 -34.57 -24.34 14.33
CA ALA A 439 -35.02 -25.71 14.09
C ALA A 439 -33.98 -26.52 13.28
N THR A 440 -33.33 -25.90 12.28
CA THR A 440 -32.25 -26.56 11.52
C THR A 440 -31.00 -26.79 12.37
N LEU A 441 -30.62 -25.84 13.22
CA LEU A 441 -29.44 -25.96 14.09
C LEU A 441 -29.59 -27.07 15.15
N PHE A 442 -30.81 -27.24 15.67
CA PHE A 442 -31.15 -28.25 16.67
C PHE A 442 -31.65 -29.58 16.06
N GLY A 443 -31.82 -29.64 14.74
CA GLY A 443 -32.18 -30.85 14.02
C GLY A 443 -31.10 -31.94 14.13
N PRO A 444 -31.44 -33.21 13.87
CA PRO A 444 -30.49 -34.31 13.92
C PRO A 444 -29.35 -34.06 12.94
N ARG A 445 -28.15 -33.82 13.47
CA ARG A 445 -26.93 -33.73 12.66
C ARG A 445 -26.66 -35.11 12.07
N GLN A 446 -26.64 -35.24 10.75
CA GLN A 446 -26.02 -36.40 10.13
C GLN A 446 -24.54 -36.37 10.52
N PRO A 447 -23.99 -37.44 11.13
CA PRO A 447 -22.57 -37.51 11.39
C PRO A 447 -21.83 -37.45 10.05
N ALA A 448 -20.86 -36.53 9.96
CA ALA A 448 -20.00 -36.35 8.80
C ALA A 448 -19.03 -37.52 8.62
#